data_AF-A0A2E9VYC2-F1
#
_entry.id   AF-A0A2E9VYC2-F1
#
_cell.length_a   1.000
_cell.length_b   1.000
_cell.length_c   1.000
_cell.angle_alpha   90.00
_cell.angle_beta   90.00
_cell.angle_gamma   90.00
#
_symmetry.space_group_name_H-M   'P 1'
#
loop_
_entity.id
_entity.type
_entity.pdbx_description
1 polymer ?
#
loop_
_entity_poly.entity_id
_entity_poly.type
_entity_poly.pdbx_seq_one_letter_code
_entity_poly.pdbx_strand_id
1 'polypeptide(L)'
;MTGTEKKIFFANALTRLRIGKKNGEIDFSFKGGIKNVPKEYEAWFKFYSKSLSKDIQIIFGHWAALNGHTKLTNIIGLDSGCVWGGKLTIMRLEDNKKYYIKKIKK
;
A
#
# COMPACT_ATOMS: atom_id res chain seq x y z
N MET A 1 -7.39 -13.82 20.92
CA MET A 1 -6.57 -14.37 19.81
C MET A 1 -5.53 -15.33 20.39
N THR A 2 -5.57 -16.58 19.94
CA THR A 2 -4.52 -17.59 20.18
C THR A 2 -3.20 -17.19 19.52
N GLY A 3 -2.10 -17.88 19.84
CA GLY A 3 -0.79 -17.64 19.23
C GLY A 3 -0.78 -17.81 17.70
N THR A 4 -1.53 -18.78 17.18
CA THR A 4 -1.65 -19.04 15.73
C THR A 4 -2.47 -17.97 15.04
N GLU A 5 -3.60 -17.55 15.62
CA GLU A 5 -4.43 -16.47 15.09
C GLU A 5 -3.64 -15.16 14.97
N LYS A 6 -2.79 -14.84 15.96
CA LYS A 6 -1.91 -13.66 15.90
C LYS A 6 -0.96 -13.72 14.70
N LYS A 7 -0.29 -14.86 14.49
CA LYS A 7 0.64 -15.04 13.35
C LYS A 7 -0.06 -14.86 12.02
N ILE A 8 -1.25 -15.46 11.85
CA ILE A 8 -2.06 -15.32 10.62
C ILE A 8 -2.45 -13.87 10.39
N PHE A 9 -2.89 -13.17 11.44
CA PHE A 9 -3.24 -11.76 11.35
C PHE A 9 -2.06 -10.91 10.87
N PHE A 10 -0.88 -11.02 11.51
CA PHE A 10 0.29 -10.24 11.11
C PHE A 10 0.77 -10.58 9.71
N ALA A 11 0.75 -11.85 9.32
CA ALA A 11 1.08 -12.26 7.96
C ALA A 11 0.15 -11.59 6.94
N ASN A 12 -1.18 -11.61 7.18
CA ASN A 12 -2.13 -10.91 6.32
C ASN A 12 -1.93 -9.39 6.35
N ALA A 13 -1.68 -8.79 7.51
CA ALA A 13 -1.44 -7.35 7.61
C ALA A 13 -0.20 -6.91 6.81
N LEU A 14 0.90 -7.64 6.91
CA LEU A 14 2.15 -7.31 6.22
C LEU A 14 2.09 -7.56 4.70
N THR A 15 1.24 -8.49 4.26
CA THR A 15 1.25 -8.94 2.86
C THR A 15 0.00 -8.57 2.07
N ARG A 16 -1.12 -8.24 2.72
CA ARG A 16 -2.44 -8.08 2.09
C ARG A 16 -3.19 -6.80 2.45
N LEU A 17 -2.70 -6.02 3.40
CA LEU A 17 -3.39 -4.83 3.89
C LEU A 17 -3.58 -3.78 2.78
N ARG A 18 -4.81 -3.26 2.69
CA ARG A 18 -5.18 -2.14 1.82
C ARG A 18 -6.00 -1.12 2.59
N ILE A 19 -7.16 -1.54 3.10
CA ILE A 19 -8.12 -0.65 3.77
C ILE A 19 -8.45 -1.15 5.17
N GLY A 20 -8.87 -0.23 6.02
CA GLY A 20 -9.37 -0.51 7.36
C GLY A 20 -10.35 0.56 7.83
N LYS A 21 -10.93 0.36 9.00
CA LYS A 21 -11.81 1.32 9.67
C LYS A 21 -11.05 2.02 10.80
N LYS A 22 -11.56 3.16 11.27
CA LYS A 22 -11.00 3.90 12.40
C LYS A 22 -10.94 3.10 13.71
N ASN A 23 -11.81 2.11 13.88
CA ASN A 23 -11.84 1.22 15.05
C ASN A 23 -10.80 0.07 14.97
N GLY A 24 -9.97 0.01 13.92
CA GLY A 24 -8.95 -1.01 13.74
C GLY A 24 -9.39 -2.26 12.95
N GLU A 25 -10.64 -2.34 12.50
CA GLU A 25 -11.09 -3.42 11.62
C GLU A 25 -10.40 -3.32 10.25
N ILE A 26 -9.94 -4.44 9.69
CA ILE A 26 -9.23 -4.51 8.41
C ILE A 26 -10.03 -5.39 7.45
N ASP A 27 -10.19 -4.92 6.20
CA ASP A 27 -10.74 -5.74 5.13
C ASP A 27 -9.62 -6.29 4.23
N PHE A 28 -9.33 -7.60 4.39
CA PHE A 28 -8.35 -8.34 3.59
C PHE A 28 -8.89 -8.85 2.25
N SER A 29 -10.18 -8.65 1.97
CA SER A 29 -10.86 -9.08 0.74
C SER A 29 -10.90 -7.99 -0.33
N PHE A 30 -10.80 -6.71 0.07
CA PHE A 30 -10.78 -5.58 -0.86
C PHE A 30 -9.60 -5.64 -1.84
N LYS A 31 -9.86 -5.30 -3.12
CA LYS A 31 -8.87 -5.29 -4.20
C LYS A 31 -8.92 -4.03 -5.10
N GLY A 32 -9.86 -3.13 -4.85
CA GLY A 32 -10.12 -1.96 -5.70
C GLY A 32 -9.10 -0.83 -5.57
N GLY A 33 -9.23 0.21 -6.39
CA GLY A 33 -8.44 1.45 -6.26
C GLY A 33 -9.02 2.40 -5.21
N ILE A 34 -8.29 3.49 -4.91
CA ILE A 34 -8.66 4.45 -3.86
C ILE A 34 -10.07 5.06 -4.03
N LYS A 35 -10.54 5.20 -5.27
CA LYS A 35 -11.87 5.74 -5.59
C LYS A 35 -13.01 4.77 -5.28
N ASN A 36 -12.70 3.48 -5.14
CA ASN A 36 -13.68 2.42 -4.91
C ASN A 36 -13.74 2.01 -3.42
N VAL A 37 -13.01 2.70 -2.55
CA VAL A 37 -13.02 2.43 -1.11
C VAL A 37 -14.40 2.81 -0.56
N PRO A 38 -15.11 1.89 0.14
CA PRO A 38 -16.39 2.21 0.74
C PRO A 38 -16.28 3.31 1.80
N LYS A 39 -17.37 4.03 2.07
CA LYS A 39 -17.37 5.24 2.92
C LYS A 39 -16.90 4.97 4.35
N GLU A 40 -17.18 3.78 4.85
CA GLU A 40 -16.84 3.34 6.21
C GLU A 40 -15.38 2.90 6.37
N TYR A 41 -14.66 2.72 5.25
CA TYR A 41 -13.25 2.34 5.22
C TYR A 41 -12.36 3.50 4.74
N GLU A 42 -11.09 3.46 5.12
CA GLU A 42 -10.06 4.30 4.55
C GLU A 42 -8.82 3.47 4.20
N ALA A 43 -7.96 4.00 3.32
CA ALA A 43 -6.65 3.40 3.05
C ALA A 43 -5.81 3.37 4.33
N TRP A 44 -5.12 2.25 4.57
CA TRP A 44 -4.39 2.01 5.82
C TRP A 44 -3.50 3.18 6.22
N PHE A 45 -2.77 3.76 5.26
CA PHE A 45 -1.82 4.84 5.49
C PHE A 45 -2.45 6.15 6.00
N LYS A 46 -3.77 6.36 5.85
CA LYS A 46 -4.43 7.54 6.42
C LYS A 46 -4.58 7.48 7.95
N PHE A 47 -4.62 6.27 8.51
CA PHE A 47 -4.66 6.09 9.96
C PHE A 47 -3.26 6.30 10.56
N TYR A 48 -2.24 5.72 9.92
CA TYR A 48 -0.88 5.72 10.44
C TYR A 48 -0.11 7.00 10.14
N SER A 49 -0.45 7.77 9.09
CA SER A 49 0.26 9.02 8.78
C SER A 49 0.20 10.05 9.91
N LYS A 50 -0.75 9.92 10.84
CA LYS A 50 -0.87 10.79 12.01
C LYS A 50 0.04 10.41 13.17
N SER A 51 0.33 9.12 13.33
CA SER A 51 1.17 8.58 14.41
C SER A 51 2.62 8.37 13.99
N LEU A 52 2.89 8.36 12.69
CA LEU A 52 4.23 8.17 12.15
C LEU A 52 5.06 9.43 12.32
N SER A 53 6.26 9.29 12.85
CA SER A 53 7.21 10.39 12.90
C SER A 53 7.55 10.87 11.49
N LYS A 54 7.79 12.18 11.33
CA LYS A 54 7.96 12.82 10.01
C LYS A 54 9.23 12.38 9.27
N ASP A 55 10.21 11.87 10.00
CA ASP A 55 11.48 11.33 9.50
C ASP A 55 11.38 9.89 9.02
N ILE A 56 10.30 9.17 9.36
CA ILE A 56 10.10 7.79 8.91
C ILE A 56 9.46 7.78 7.52
N GLN A 57 10.14 7.10 6.60
CA GLN A 57 9.64 6.83 5.26
C GLN A 57 9.15 5.39 5.15
N ILE A 58 7.92 5.19 4.67
CA ILE A 58 7.36 3.86 4.38
C ILE A 58 7.28 3.69 2.87
N ILE A 59 7.95 2.65 2.36
CA ILE A 59 7.92 2.26 0.96
C ILE A 59 7.22 0.91 0.87
N PHE A 60 6.21 0.78 0.01
CA PHE A 60 5.41 -0.44 -0.07
C PHE A 60 4.92 -0.75 -1.49
N GLY A 61 4.41 -1.98 -1.66
CA GLY A 61 3.83 -2.48 -2.91
C GLY A 61 2.48 -3.18 -2.69
N HIS A 62 2.23 -4.28 -3.40
CA HIS A 62 1.04 -5.15 -3.33
C HIS A 62 -0.31 -4.55 -3.78
N TRP A 63 -0.52 -3.25 -3.60
CA TRP A 63 -1.76 -2.58 -3.97
C TRP A 63 -1.69 -1.93 -5.35
N ALA A 64 -1.52 -2.73 -6.41
CA ALA A 64 -1.44 -2.27 -7.79
C ALA A 64 -2.57 -1.31 -8.23
N ALA A 65 -3.81 -1.53 -7.77
CA ALA A 65 -4.95 -0.68 -8.08
C ALA A 65 -4.85 0.76 -7.51
N LEU A 66 -3.96 0.98 -6.54
CA LEU A 66 -3.59 2.32 -6.06
C LEU A 66 -2.66 3.04 -7.03
N ASN A 67 -1.90 2.30 -7.85
CA ASN A 67 -0.92 2.79 -8.82
C ASN A 67 0.07 3.82 -8.22
N GLY A 68 0.51 3.56 -6.99
CA GLY A 68 1.43 4.42 -6.24
C GLY A 68 0.86 5.74 -5.71
N HIS A 69 -0.43 6.03 -5.91
CA HIS A 69 -1.05 7.31 -5.54
C HIS A 69 -1.50 7.39 -4.07
N THR A 70 -0.55 7.60 -3.16
CA THR A 70 -0.83 7.76 -1.72
C THR A 70 -1.21 9.21 -1.34
N LYS A 71 -0.75 10.20 -2.12
CA LYS A 71 -0.80 11.65 -1.82
C LYS A 71 -0.03 12.06 -0.55
N LEU A 72 0.92 11.24 -0.10
CA LEU A 72 1.78 11.52 1.05
C LEU A 72 3.24 11.54 0.62
N THR A 73 4.05 12.40 1.23
CA THR A 73 5.47 12.56 0.90
C THR A 73 6.33 11.44 1.48
N ASN A 74 5.98 10.95 2.67
CA ASN A 74 6.74 9.95 3.41
C ASN A 74 6.15 8.53 3.31
N ILE A 75 5.02 8.34 2.62
CA ILE A 75 4.45 7.01 2.35
C ILE A 75 4.34 6.81 0.85
N ILE A 76 5.15 5.91 0.30
CA ILE A 76 5.39 5.79 -1.13
C ILE A 76 4.98 4.41 -1.62
N GLY A 77 3.99 4.37 -2.52
CA GLY A 77 3.63 3.16 -3.23
C GLY A 77 4.47 2.99 -4.50
N LEU A 78 5.15 1.86 -4.64
CA LEU A 78 5.92 1.49 -5.84
C LEU A 78 5.19 0.50 -6.75
N ASP A 79 4.15 -0.17 -6.24
CA ASP A 79 3.33 -1.05 -7.06
C ASP A 79 2.46 -0.25 -8.01
N SER A 80 2.91 -0.23 -9.27
CA SER A 80 2.29 0.46 -10.40
C SER A 80 1.78 -0.55 -11.44
N GLY A 81 1.51 -1.78 -10.99
CA GLY A 81 0.76 -2.77 -11.75
C GLY A 81 1.43 -3.22 -13.05
N CYS A 82 2.76 -3.38 -13.07
CA CYS A 82 3.53 -3.77 -14.27
C CYS A 82 2.91 -4.97 -15.01
N VAL A 83 2.59 -6.05 -14.29
CA VAL A 83 2.01 -7.27 -14.87
C VAL A 83 0.63 -7.03 -15.51
N TRP A 84 -0.12 -6.07 -14.97
CA TRP A 84 -1.46 -5.66 -15.42
C TRP A 84 -1.46 -4.62 -16.54
N GLY A 85 -0.31 -4.37 -17.18
CA GLY A 85 -0.19 -3.39 -18.27
C GLY A 85 0.24 -2.01 -17.81
N GLY A 86 0.50 -1.81 -16.52
CA GLY A 86 1.13 -0.62 -15.99
C GLY A 86 2.65 -0.61 -16.23
N LYS A 87 3.40 -0.28 -15.18
CA LYS A 87 4.86 -0.14 -15.24
C LYS A 87 5.53 -0.73 -14.00
N LEU A 88 6.81 -1.02 -14.11
CA LEU A 88 7.67 -1.25 -12.96
C LEU A 88 8.20 0.12 -12.50
N THR A 89 7.97 0.46 -11.22
CA THR A 89 8.54 1.67 -10.62
C THR A 89 9.73 1.28 -9.74
N ILE A 90 10.86 1.93 -9.99
CA ILE A 90 12.11 1.78 -9.24
C ILE A 90 12.36 3.10 -8.53
N MET A 91 12.81 3.05 -7.28
CA MET A 91 13.13 4.26 -6.51
C MET A 91 14.54 4.17 -5.96
N ARG A 92 15.33 5.21 -6.20
CA ARG A 92 16.63 5.43 -5.57
C ARG A 92 16.42 6.13 -4.23
N LEU A 93 17.00 5.63 -3.16
CA LEU A 93 16.69 6.08 -1.79
C LEU A 93 17.39 7.38 -1.42
N GLU A 94 18.58 7.61 -1.96
CA GLU A 94 19.46 8.75 -1.67
C GLU A 94 18.82 10.09 -2.03
N ASP A 95 18.00 10.13 -3.09
CA ASP A 95 17.37 11.34 -3.59
C ASP A 95 15.88 11.17 -3.91
N ASN A 96 15.29 10.04 -3.51
CA ASN A 96 13.90 9.66 -3.80
C ASN A 96 13.54 9.67 -5.30
N LYS A 97 14.54 9.63 -6.20
CA LYS A 97 14.29 9.69 -7.65
C LYS A 97 13.67 8.39 -8.14
N LYS A 98 12.61 8.53 -8.93
CA LYS A 98 11.84 7.41 -9.48
C LYS A 98 12.16 7.19 -10.95
N TYR A 99 12.38 5.93 -11.30
CA TYR A 99 12.55 5.44 -12.66
C TYR A 99 11.38 4.51 -13.01
N TYR A 100 11.05 4.44 -14.29
CA TYR A 100 9.90 3.68 -14.76
C TYR A 100 10.27 2.84 -15.97
N ILE A 101 9.95 1.55 -15.91
CA ILE A 101 10.09 0.63 -17.03
C ILE A 101 8.70 0.15 -17.44
N LYS A 102 8.35 0.34 -18.72
CA LYS A 102 7.07 -0.15 -19.26
C LYS A 102 7.06 -1.67 -19.31
N LYS A 103 5.88 -2.27 -19.18
CA LYS A 103 5.70 -3.71 -19.42
C LYS A 103 6.29 -4.10 -20.78
N ILE A 104 7.13 -5.13 -20.79
CA ILE A 104 7.65 -5.73 -22.02
C ILE A 104 6.50 -6.47 -22.70
N LYS A 105 6.25 -6.18 -23.98
CA LYS A 105 5.30 -6.94 -24.80
C LYS A 105 5.93 -8.31 -25.08
N LYS A 106 5.22 -9.38 -24.74
CA LYS A 106 5.52 -10.72 -25.28
C LYS A 106 4.93 -10.82 -26.67
#